data_AF-A8QA68-F1
#
_entry.id   AF-A8QA68-F1
#
_cell.length_a   1.000
_cell.length_b   1.000
_cell.length_c   1.000
_cell.angle_alpha   90.00
_cell.angle_beta   90.00
_cell.angle_gamma   90.00
#
_symmetry.space_group_name_H-M   'P 1'
#
loop_
_entity.id
_entity.type
_entity.pdbx_description
1 polymer ?
#
loop_
_entity_poly.entity_id
_entity_poly.type
_entity_poly.pdbx_seq_one_letter_code
_entity_poly.pdbx_strand_id
1 'polypeptide(L)'
;MPKAIVFLAQGAEEMEFSITYDVLVRGGVDVTSVYVPGADEPLSPADGLVVASRGVKLGVDTTLEALTKSGHAGDYDAYIIPGGAGGANTLSKDPTVLQILRDSHANGKIVGMICAGSLAALEARVGLGGPITSHPSVKDKLASCTYAHGLDGSSNLLL
;
A
#
# COMPACT_ATOMS: atom_id res chain seq x y z
N MET A 1 -11.63 1.77 17.86
CA MET A 1 -11.38 2.69 16.74
C MET A 1 -10.85 1.83 15.59
N PRO A 2 -11.36 1.95 14.36
CA PRO A 2 -10.83 1.21 13.22
C PRO A 2 -9.35 1.55 13.01
N LYS A 3 -8.55 0.58 12.56
CA LYS A 3 -7.11 0.76 12.33
C LYS A 3 -6.74 0.57 10.86
N ALA A 4 -5.80 1.38 10.35
CA ALA A 4 -5.30 1.24 8.99
C ALA A 4 -3.77 1.27 8.92
N ILE A 5 -3.19 0.48 8.02
CA ILE A 5 -1.80 0.64 7.58
C ILE A 5 -1.78 1.40 6.26
N VAL A 6 -0.92 2.42 6.18
CA VAL A 6 -0.50 3.01 4.89
C VAL A 6 0.98 2.71 4.70
N PHE A 7 1.30 1.86 3.73
CA PHE A 7 2.69 1.50 3.45
C PHE A 7 3.43 2.66 2.77
N LEU A 8 4.72 2.80 3.08
CA LEU A 8 5.56 3.85 2.56
C LEU A 8 6.96 3.32 2.20
N ALA A 9 7.43 3.60 1.00
CA ALA A 9 8.75 3.25 0.51
C ALA A 9 9.38 4.45 -0.21
N GLN A 10 10.70 4.43 -0.41
CA GLN A 10 11.39 5.48 -1.15
C GLN A 10 10.78 5.66 -2.55
N GLY A 11 10.55 6.91 -2.94
CA GLY A 11 9.93 7.25 -4.23
C GLY A 11 8.42 6.94 -4.33
N ALA A 12 7.72 6.75 -3.21
CA ALA A 12 6.25 6.77 -3.18
C ALA A 12 5.69 8.14 -3.55
N GLU A 13 4.45 8.19 -4.03
CA GLU A 13 3.76 9.44 -4.37
C GLU A 13 3.27 10.14 -3.10
N GLU A 14 3.85 11.32 -2.79
CA GLU A 14 3.58 12.03 -1.54
C GLU A 14 2.14 12.56 -1.39
N MET A 15 1.47 12.93 -2.49
CA MET A 15 0.09 13.40 -2.43
C MET A 15 -0.84 12.22 -2.18
N GLU A 16 -0.66 11.11 -2.89
CA GLU A 16 -1.47 9.90 -2.69
C GLU A 16 -1.34 9.37 -1.25
N PHE A 17 -0.11 9.34 -0.71
CA PHE A 17 0.13 8.97 0.68
C PHE A 17 -0.54 9.96 1.65
N SER A 18 -0.24 11.27 1.52
CA SER A 18 -0.67 12.27 2.50
C SER A 18 -2.18 12.49 2.49
N ILE A 19 -2.81 12.49 1.31
CA ILE A 19 -4.27 12.60 1.18
C ILE A 19 -4.93 11.39 1.85
N THR A 20 -4.46 10.17 1.56
CA THR A 20 -5.05 8.97 2.14
C THR A 20 -4.91 8.95 3.65
N TYR A 21 -3.71 9.23 4.16
CA TYR A 21 -3.44 9.28 5.60
C TYR A 21 -4.32 10.34 6.28
N ASP A 22 -4.33 11.58 5.78
CA ASP A 22 -5.10 12.69 6.37
C ASP A 22 -6.62 12.39 6.36
N VAL A 23 -7.16 11.93 5.22
CA VAL A 23 -8.60 11.64 5.11
C VAL A 23 -9.03 10.52 6.07
N LEU A 24 -8.23 9.46 6.22
CA LEU A 24 -8.53 8.38 7.17
C LEU A 24 -8.50 8.88 8.62
N VAL A 25 -7.50 9.68 9.01
CA VAL A 25 -7.42 10.28 10.34
C VAL A 25 -8.63 11.18 10.60
N ARG A 26 -9.03 12.03 9.65
CA ARG A 26 -10.25 12.85 9.74
C ARG A 26 -11.52 12.02 9.86
N GLY A 27 -11.52 10.82 9.28
CA GLY A 27 -12.58 9.82 9.41
C GLY A 27 -12.59 9.10 10.77
N GLY A 28 -11.67 9.40 11.69
CA GLY A 28 -11.58 8.75 12.99
C GLY A 28 -10.93 7.36 12.94
N VAL A 29 -10.10 7.09 11.93
CA VAL A 29 -9.28 5.88 11.82
C VAL A 29 -7.93 6.12 12.49
N ASP A 30 -7.45 5.13 13.24
CA ASP A 30 -6.11 5.08 13.80
C ASP A 30 -5.14 4.58 12.72
N VAL A 31 -4.33 5.48 12.15
CA VAL A 31 -3.51 5.20 10.97
C VAL A 31 -2.05 5.05 11.35
N THR A 32 -1.45 3.93 10.94
CA THR A 32 -0.01 3.65 11.09
C THR A 32 0.67 3.70 9.73
N SER A 33 1.66 4.57 9.57
CA SER A 33 2.59 4.55 8.44
C SER A 33 3.69 3.52 8.64
N VAL A 34 3.90 2.65 7.65
CA VAL A 34 4.84 1.53 7.74
C VAL A 34 5.90 1.65 6.65
N TYR A 35 7.14 1.86 7.07
CA TYR A 35 8.29 1.87 6.16
C TYR A 35 8.58 0.48 5.61
N VAL A 36 8.75 0.39 4.29
CA VAL A 36 9.18 -0.82 3.56
C VAL A 36 10.49 -0.50 2.83
N PRO A 37 11.60 -1.16 3.17
CA PRO A 37 12.89 -0.92 2.53
C PRO A 37 12.95 -1.53 1.12
N GLY A 38 13.65 -0.86 0.20
CA GLY A 38 14.17 -1.50 -1.01
C GLY A 38 15.24 -2.56 -0.71
N ALA A 39 15.59 -3.37 -1.70
CA ALA A 39 16.53 -4.49 -1.55
C ALA A 39 17.91 -4.08 -1.00
N ASP A 40 18.39 -2.88 -1.36
CA ASP A 40 19.68 -2.33 -0.95
C ASP A 40 19.55 -1.21 0.10
N GLU A 41 18.36 -1.06 0.70
CA GLU A 41 18.08 -0.01 1.69
C GLU A 41 18.12 -0.58 3.11
N PRO A 42 18.50 0.24 4.12
CA PRO A 42 18.45 -0.20 5.51
C PRO A 42 17.01 -0.49 5.94
N LEU A 43 16.83 -1.45 6.86
CA LEU A 43 15.53 -1.86 7.42
C LEU A 43 14.80 -0.74 8.18
N SER A 44 15.49 0.37 8.46
CA SER A 44 14.94 1.58 9.06
C SER A 44 15.60 2.80 8.43
N PRO A 45 14.86 3.89 8.14
CA PRO A 45 15.48 5.12 7.68
C PRO A 45 16.30 5.76 8.80
N ALA A 46 17.49 6.26 8.48
CA ALA A 46 18.44 6.75 9.49
C ALA A 46 17.92 7.91 10.34
N ASP A 47 17.12 8.79 9.74
CA ASP A 47 16.48 9.94 10.38
C ASP A 47 14.96 9.73 10.57
N GLY A 48 14.46 8.51 10.34
CA GLY A 48 13.03 8.21 10.35
C GLY A 48 12.25 8.82 9.19
N LEU A 49 12.92 9.30 8.14
CA LEU A 49 12.28 9.94 6.99
C LEU A 49 12.42 9.11 5.71
N VAL A 50 11.34 9.09 4.93
CA VAL A 50 11.30 8.56 3.56
C VAL A 50 11.25 9.72 2.58
N VAL A 51 12.09 9.68 1.54
CA VAL A 51 12.09 10.65 0.45
C VAL A 51 11.11 10.18 -0.62
N ALA A 52 10.00 10.91 -0.73
CA ALA A 52 8.97 10.68 -1.72
C ALA A 52 9.41 11.08 -3.12
N SER A 53 8.57 10.78 -4.11
CA SER A 53 8.89 10.87 -5.53
C SER A 53 9.28 12.26 -6.02
N ARG A 54 8.79 13.35 -5.40
CA ARG A 54 9.15 14.74 -5.76
C ARG A 54 9.96 15.42 -4.65
N GLY A 55 10.58 14.63 -3.77
CA GLY A 55 11.55 15.10 -2.79
C GLY A 55 10.97 15.53 -1.44
N VAL A 56 9.65 15.39 -1.23
CA VAL A 56 9.05 15.55 0.10
C VAL A 56 9.62 14.49 1.04
N LYS A 57 9.96 14.89 2.27
CA LYS A 57 10.40 13.97 3.32
C LYS A 57 9.24 13.66 4.25
N LEU A 58 8.86 12.40 4.34
CA LEU A 58 7.73 11.92 5.13
C LEU A 58 8.23 11.10 6.32
N GLY A 59 7.71 11.38 7.51
CA GLY A 59 7.98 10.57 8.70
C GLY A 59 7.26 9.23 8.64
N VAL A 60 7.79 8.24 9.35
CA VAL A 60 7.17 6.92 9.52
C VAL A 60 6.96 6.57 11.00
N ASP A 61 5.85 5.92 11.29
CA ASP A 61 5.49 5.51 12.65
C ASP A 61 6.23 4.23 13.07
N THR A 62 6.42 3.32 12.12
CA THR A 62 7.13 2.04 12.34
C THR A 62 7.74 1.50 11.05
N THR A 63 8.45 0.38 11.16
CA THR A 63 9.02 -0.35 10.03
C THR A 63 8.34 -1.68 9.82
N LEU A 64 8.40 -2.21 8.60
CA LEU A 64 7.87 -3.54 8.28
C LEU A 64 8.51 -4.63 9.15
N GLU A 65 9.79 -4.50 9.46
CA GLU A 65 10.51 -5.41 10.35
C GLU A 65 9.93 -5.37 11.78
N ALA A 66 9.73 -4.17 12.34
CA ALA A 66 9.18 -4.02 13.69
C ALA A 66 7.72 -4.53 13.75
N LEU A 67 6.91 -4.20 12.75
CA LEU A 67 5.52 -4.67 12.63
C LEU A 67 5.45 -6.20 12.62
N THR A 68 6.24 -6.85 11.77
CA THR A 68 6.23 -8.32 11.64
C THR A 68 6.77 -9.01 12.88
N LYS A 69 7.86 -8.52 13.49
CA LYS A 69 8.38 -9.05 14.76
C LYS A 69 7.36 -8.95 15.90
N SER A 70 6.51 -7.93 15.89
CA SER A 70 5.48 -7.77 16.91
C SER A 70 4.35 -8.81 16.78
N GLY A 71 4.14 -9.38 15.60
CA GLY A 71 3.04 -10.31 15.31
C GLY A 71 1.67 -9.64 15.07
N HIS A 72 1.58 -8.31 15.13
CA HIS A 72 0.31 -7.57 15.03
C HIS A 72 -0.01 -7.06 13.63
N ALA A 73 0.64 -7.59 12.59
CA ALA A 73 0.37 -7.16 11.21
C ALA A 73 -1.09 -7.44 10.79
N GLY A 74 -1.74 -8.46 11.36
CA GLY A 74 -3.14 -8.82 11.08
C GLY A 74 -4.20 -8.06 11.89
N ASP A 75 -3.80 -7.19 12.82
CA ASP A 75 -4.72 -6.51 13.74
C ASP A 75 -5.41 -5.28 13.13
N TYR A 76 -5.07 -4.96 11.88
CA TYR A 76 -5.58 -3.79 11.18
C TYR A 76 -6.83 -4.13 10.38
N ASP A 77 -7.64 -3.11 10.12
CA ASP A 77 -8.89 -3.23 9.38
C ASP A 77 -8.74 -2.87 7.91
N ALA A 78 -7.72 -2.06 7.58
CA ALA A 78 -7.40 -1.65 6.22
C ALA A 78 -5.88 -1.62 5.94
N TYR A 79 -5.50 -1.94 4.71
CA TYR A 79 -4.12 -1.99 4.23
C TYR A 79 -4.01 -1.27 2.90
N ILE A 80 -3.26 -0.17 2.86
CA ILE A 80 -3.25 0.72 1.69
C ILE A 80 -1.85 0.82 1.07
N ILE A 81 -1.80 0.66 -0.26
CA ILE A 81 -0.60 0.80 -1.10
C ILE A 81 -0.74 2.07 -1.97
N PRO A 82 -0.03 3.15 -1.64
CA PRO A 82 0.12 4.31 -2.53
C PRO A 82 0.87 3.95 -3.82
N GLY A 83 0.77 4.82 -4.82
CA GLY A 83 1.53 4.75 -6.05
C GLY A 83 2.91 5.40 -5.97
N GLY A 84 3.32 6.00 -7.08
CA GLY A 84 4.68 6.47 -7.30
C GLY A 84 5.55 5.33 -7.86
N ALA A 85 6.26 5.58 -8.97
CA ALA A 85 6.93 4.50 -9.71
C ALA A 85 7.98 3.75 -8.87
N GLY A 86 8.75 4.48 -8.05
CA GLY A 86 9.74 3.90 -7.15
C GLY A 86 9.08 3.13 -6.01
N GLY A 87 8.20 3.81 -5.26
CA GLY A 87 7.54 3.22 -4.10
C GLY A 87 6.68 2.01 -4.45
N ALA A 88 5.86 2.11 -5.50
CA ALA A 88 5.04 0.99 -5.96
C ALA A 88 5.88 -0.19 -6.43
N ASN A 89 7.03 0.03 -7.08
CA ASN A 89 7.93 -1.05 -7.48
C ASN A 89 8.52 -1.80 -6.27
N THR A 90 8.87 -1.09 -5.20
CA THR A 90 9.32 -1.72 -3.95
C THR A 90 8.18 -2.50 -3.31
N LEU A 91 7.04 -1.85 -3.08
CA LEU A 91 5.90 -2.43 -2.38
C LEU A 91 5.29 -3.64 -3.10
N SER A 92 5.21 -3.61 -4.44
CA SER A 92 4.65 -4.71 -5.22
C SER A 92 5.59 -5.91 -5.34
N LYS A 93 6.85 -5.79 -4.92
CA LYS A 93 7.86 -6.86 -4.99
C LYS A 93 8.28 -7.38 -3.61
N ASP A 94 7.91 -6.69 -2.54
CA ASP A 94 8.24 -7.11 -1.19
C ASP A 94 7.37 -8.32 -0.78
N PRO A 95 7.96 -9.51 -0.56
CA PRO A 95 7.19 -10.73 -0.29
C PRO A 95 6.37 -10.66 1.00
N THR A 96 6.84 -9.88 1.99
CA THR A 96 6.15 -9.70 3.27
C THR A 96 4.92 -8.81 3.11
N VAL A 97 5.03 -7.70 2.37
CA VAL A 97 3.87 -6.87 2.00
C VAL A 97 2.85 -7.69 1.23
N LEU A 98 3.27 -8.43 0.19
CA LEU A 98 2.36 -9.25 -0.60
C LEU A 98 1.64 -10.32 0.24
N GLN A 99 2.34 -10.92 1.20
CA GLN A 99 1.73 -11.87 2.13
C GLN A 99 0.70 -11.20 3.05
N ILE A 100 1.03 -10.05 3.64
CA ILE A 100 0.09 -9.26 4.46
C ILE A 100 -1.17 -8.92 3.66
N LEU A 101 -1.03 -8.42 2.43
CA LEU A 101 -2.18 -8.06 1.59
C LEU A 101 -3.08 -9.27 1.30
N ARG A 102 -2.47 -10.41 0.95
CA ARG A 102 -3.20 -11.64 0.64
C ARG A 102 -3.97 -12.16 1.85
N ASP A 103 -3.31 -12.25 3.00
CA ASP A 103 -3.92 -12.76 4.22
C ASP A 103 -5.02 -11.82 4.73
N SER A 104 -4.78 -10.51 4.65
CA SER A 104 -5.76 -9.50 5.06
C SER A 104 -7.00 -9.56 4.19
N HIS A 105 -6.84 -9.61 2.88
CA HIS A 105 -7.96 -9.76 1.94
C HIS A 105 -8.73 -11.06 2.18
N ALA A 106 -8.03 -12.19 2.39
CA ALA A 106 -8.65 -13.49 2.68
C ALA A 106 -9.44 -13.49 4.00
N ASN A 107 -9.03 -12.68 4.97
CA ASN A 107 -9.72 -12.48 6.26
C ASN A 107 -10.80 -11.38 6.20
N GLY A 108 -11.19 -10.91 5.01
CA GLY A 108 -12.25 -9.92 4.83
C GLY A 108 -11.86 -8.50 5.24
N LYS A 109 -10.57 -8.21 5.46
CA LYS A 109 -10.07 -6.86 5.73
C LYS A 109 -10.00 -6.05 4.45
N ILE A 110 -10.04 -4.72 4.57
CA ILE A 110 -9.97 -3.84 3.41
C ILE A 110 -8.54 -3.81 2.87
N VAL A 111 -8.38 -4.00 1.57
CA VAL A 111 -7.13 -3.74 0.85
C VAL A 111 -7.37 -2.63 -0.15
N GLY A 112 -6.54 -1.59 -0.13
CA GLY A 112 -6.65 -0.43 -1.00
C GLY A 112 -5.38 -0.20 -1.80
N MET A 113 -5.49 0.12 -3.09
CA MET A 113 -4.33 0.47 -3.92
C MET A 113 -4.69 1.61 -4.87
N ILE A 114 -3.72 2.43 -5.22
CA ILE A 114 -3.94 3.57 -6.12
C ILE A 114 -2.78 3.71 -7.11
N CYS A 115 -3.08 4.23 -8.31
CA CYS A 115 -2.10 4.60 -9.32
C CYS A 115 -1.23 3.42 -9.77
N ALA A 116 0.08 3.46 -9.50
CA ALA A 116 1.01 2.36 -9.77
C ALA A 116 1.00 1.28 -8.68
N GLY A 117 0.47 1.59 -7.49
CA GLY A 117 0.35 0.68 -6.36
C GLY A 117 -0.54 -0.53 -6.67
N SER A 118 -1.47 -0.42 -7.62
CA SER A 118 -2.34 -1.53 -8.04
C SER A 118 -1.59 -2.69 -8.70
N LEU A 119 -0.31 -2.53 -9.06
CA LEU A 119 0.55 -3.65 -9.43
C LEU A 119 0.70 -4.68 -8.29
N ALA A 120 0.59 -4.25 -7.02
CA ALA A 120 0.60 -5.16 -5.89
C ALA A 120 -0.60 -6.13 -5.90
N ALA A 121 -1.72 -5.78 -6.54
CA ALA A 121 -2.88 -6.68 -6.68
C ALA A 121 -2.52 -7.91 -7.50
N LEU A 122 -1.83 -7.70 -8.62
CA LEU A 122 -1.35 -8.77 -9.51
C LEU A 122 -0.38 -9.70 -8.78
N GLU A 123 0.62 -9.11 -8.11
CA GLU A 123 1.69 -9.87 -7.45
C GLU A 123 1.19 -10.60 -6.19
N ALA A 124 0.28 -9.98 -5.41
CA ALA A 124 -0.33 -10.61 -4.25
C ALA A 124 -1.42 -11.63 -4.63
N ARG A 125 -1.89 -11.60 -5.89
CA ARG A 125 -3.04 -12.34 -6.41
C ARG A 125 -4.35 -12.04 -5.67
N VAL A 126 -4.58 -10.77 -5.38
CA VAL A 126 -5.82 -10.28 -4.76
C VAL A 126 -6.69 -9.60 -5.82
N GLY A 127 -8.01 -9.83 -5.77
CA GLY A 127 -8.95 -9.14 -6.67
C GLY A 127 -8.96 -9.53 -8.13
N LEU A 128 -8.20 -10.55 -8.55
CA LEU A 128 -8.01 -10.86 -9.98
C LEU A 128 -9.29 -11.28 -10.73
N GLY A 129 -10.35 -11.66 -10.01
CA GLY A 129 -11.67 -11.97 -10.60
C GLY A 129 -12.60 -10.75 -10.69
N GLY A 130 -12.24 -9.62 -10.09
CA GLY A 130 -13.03 -8.39 -10.04
C GLY A 130 -12.47 -7.31 -10.97
N PRO A 131 -13.22 -6.22 -11.14
CA PRO A 131 -12.75 -5.04 -11.85
C PRO A 131 -11.56 -4.37 -11.14
N ILE A 132 -10.52 -4.03 -11.91
CA ILE A 132 -9.30 -3.35 -11.45
C ILE A 132 -9.08 -2.08 -12.26
N THR A 133 -8.67 -0.98 -11.63
CA THR A 133 -8.18 0.22 -12.31
C THR A 133 -6.75 0.56 -11.86
N SER A 134 -6.10 1.47 -12.58
CA SER A 134 -4.75 1.93 -12.30
C SER A 134 -4.45 3.27 -12.98
N HIS A 135 -3.26 3.81 -12.73
CA HIS A 135 -2.76 4.88 -13.57
C HIS A 135 -2.51 4.35 -15.01
N PRO A 136 -2.85 5.11 -16.07
CA PRO A 136 -2.72 4.64 -17.45
C PRO A 136 -1.34 4.07 -17.82
N SER A 137 -0.27 4.57 -17.22
CA SER A 137 1.11 4.11 -17.48
C SER A 137 1.39 2.66 -17.04
N VAL A 138 0.58 2.07 -16.17
CA VAL A 138 0.75 0.67 -15.74
C VAL A 138 -0.39 -0.23 -16.20
N LYS A 139 -1.36 0.30 -16.94
CA LYS A 139 -2.54 -0.43 -17.44
C LYS A 139 -2.17 -1.72 -18.17
N ASP A 140 -1.19 -1.67 -19.07
CA ASP A 140 -0.81 -2.82 -19.90
C ASP A 140 -0.26 -3.99 -19.08
N LYS A 141 0.30 -3.72 -17.90
CA LYS A 141 0.75 -4.76 -16.97
C LYS A 141 -0.42 -5.48 -16.28
N LEU A 142 -1.60 -4.87 -16.26
CA LEU A 142 -2.82 -5.41 -15.67
C LEU A 142 -3.80 -5.94 -16.74
N ALA A 143 -3.36 -6.10 -17.99
CA ALA A 143 -4.20 -6.53 -19.11
C ALA A 143 -4.76 -7.96 -18.93
N SER A 144 -4.19 -8.77 -18.04
CA SER A 144 -4.71 -10.09 -17.67
C SER A 144 -5.89 -10.03 -16.68
N CYS A 145 -6.19 -8.86 -16.12
CA CYS A 145 -7.29 -8.63 -15.18
C CYS A 145 -8.49 -8.00 -15.90
N THR A 146 -9.68 -8.12 -15.33
CA THR A 146 -10.84 -7.36 -15.80
C THR A 146 -10.62 -5.87 -15.48
N TYR A 147 -10.31 -5.06 -16.48
CA TYR A 147 -10.03 -3.63 -16.25
C TYR A 147 -11.32 -2.79 -16.21
N ALA A 148 -11.46 -1.91 -15.22
CA ALA A 148 -12.59 -1.00 -15.07
C ALA A 148 -12.17 0.46 -15.03
N HIS A 149 -13.12 1.35 -15.29
CA HIS A 149 -12.96 2.80 -15.21
C HIS A 149 -13.72 3.32 -13.99
N GLY A 150 -13.16 3.13 -12.78
CA GLY A 150 -13.75 3.60 -11.53
C GLY A 150 -13.43 2.69 -10.35
N LEU A 151 -13.72 3.18 -9.15
CA LEU A 151 -13.59 2.41 -7.90
C LEU A 151 -14.68 1.33 -7.87
N ASP A 152 -14.30 0.09 -7.61
CA ASP A 152 -15.25 -0.96 -7.22
C ASP A 152 -15.32 -1.06 -5.69
N GLY A 153 -16.51 -0.83 -5.13
CA GLY A 153 -16.77 -0.95 -3.69
C GLY A 153 -17.58 -2.21 -3.33
N SER A 154 -17.81 -3.12 -4.29
CA SER A 154 -18.60 -4.33 -4.08
C SER A 154 -17.83 -5.46 -3.38
N SER A 155 -16.51 -5.29 -3.24
CA SER A 155 -15.60 -6.20 -2.52
C SER A 155 -14.83 -5.44 -1.42
N ASN A 156 -14.11 -6.18 -0.57
CA ASN A 156 -13.16 -5.59 0.38
C ASN A 156 -11.85 -5.14 -0.28
N LEU A 157 -11.84 -4.95 -1.60
CA LEU A 157 -10.72 -4.44 -2.37
C LEU A 157 -11.12 -3.12 -3.04
N LEU A 158 -10.33 -2.07 -2.78
CA LEU A 158 -10.48 -0.74 -3.34
C LEU A 158 -9.30 -0.49 -4.30
N LEU A 159 -9.59 -0.19 -5.57
CA LEU A 159 -8.60 0.00 -6.64
C LEU A 159 -8.89 1.26 -7.44
#